data_AF-A0A848W4R7-F1
#
_entry.id   AF-A0A848W4R7-F1
#
_cell.length_a   1.000
_cell.length_b   1.000
_cell.length_c   1.000
_cell.angle_alpha   90.00
_cell.angle_beta   90.00
_cell.angle_gamma   90.00
#
_symmetry.space_group_name_H-M   'P 1'
#
loop_
_entity.id
_entity.type
_entity.pdbx_description
1 polymer ?
#
loop_
_entity_poly.entity_id
_entity_poly.type
_entity_poly.pdbx_seq_one_letter_code
_entity_poly.pdbx_strand_id
1 'polypeptide(L)'
;MIWIAAAVLVIGIATLFARAGNRAIPAAAPVGIILTAIALAIASSITTVPAGHVGVKTLFGAVQEPELAEGIHVINPLAAVERMSVRSETIEMVGAQQITALSSDGLRMGVDVSVVYRLIGTDAPLTLQNVGRDYA
;
A
#
# COMPACT_ATOMS: atom_id res chain seq x y z
N MET A 1 -2.48 15.69 2.25
CA MET A 1 -1.66 15.37 1.05
C MET A 1 -2.40 15.70 -0.25
N ILE A 2 -3.63 15.20 -0.47
CA ILE A 2 -4.46 15.48 -1.66
C ILE A 2 -4.73 16.97 -1.89
N TRP A 3 -4.89 17.77 -0.83
CA TRP A 3 -5.16 19.21 -0.93
C TRP A 3 -3.98 20.03 -1.50
N ILE A 4 -2.73 19.61 -1.27
CA ILE A 4 -1.55 20.33 -1.79
C ILE A 4 -1.40 20.05 -3.29
N ALA A 5 -1.58 18.80 -3.71
CA ALA A 5 -1.62 18.41 -5.11
C ALA A 5 -2.77 19.10 -5.87
N ALA A 6 -3.96 19.18 -5.27
CA ALA A 6 -5.11 19.89 -5.84
C ALA A 6 -4.87 21.41 -5.95
N ALA A 7 -4.27 22.04 -4.94
CA ALA A 7 -3.95 23.47 -4.99
C ALA A 7 -2.93 23.80 -6.09
N VAL A 8 -1.90 22.97 -6.25
CA VAL A 8 -0.87 23.12 -7.30
C VAL A 8 -1.48 22.90 -8.70
N LEU A 9 -2.36 21.91 -8.85
CA LEU A 9 -3.09 21.65 -10.10
C LEU A 9 -4.05 22.79 -10.45
N VAL A 10 -4.74 23.37 -9.47
CA VAL A 10 -5.62 24.54 -9.65
C VAL A 10 -4.82 25.79 -10.03
N ILE A 11 -3.63 26.01 -9.46
CA ILE A 11 -2.75 27.13 -9.85
C ILE A 11 -2.23 26.93 -11.28
N GLY A 12 -1.82 25.71 -11.65
CA GLY A 12 -1.41 25.37 -13.02
C GLY A 12 -2.52 25.62 -14.03
N ILE A 13 -3.76 25.18 -13.75
CA ILE A 13 -4.94 25.43 -14.59
C ILE A 13 -5.33 26.92 -14.59
N ALA A 14 -5.22 27.62 -13.46
CA ALA A 14 -5.49 29.05 -13.38
C ALA A 14 -4.53 29.87 -14.26
N THR A 15 -3.26 29.47 -14.40
CA THR A 15 -2.34 30.15 -15.35
C THR A 15 -2.73 29.93 -16.82
N LEU A 16 -3.38 28.81 -17.15
CA LEU A 16 -3.97 28.54 -18.47
C LEU A 16 -5.27 29.34 -18.70
N PHE A 17 -6.15 29.42 -17.70
CA PHE A 17 -7.45 30.10 -17.81
C PHE A 17 -7.40 31.63 -17.62
N ALA A 18 -6.57 32.15 -16.70
CA ALA A 18 -6.43 33.59 -16.44
C ALA A 18 -5.85 34.37 -17.64
N ARG A 19 -5.34 33.66 -18.66
CA ARG A 19 -4.79 34.24 -19.88
C ARG A 19 -5.47 33.76 -21.16
N ALA A 20 -6.63 33.11 -21.05
CA ALA A 20 -7.46 32.72 -22.21
C ALA A 20 -8.08 33.93 -22.96
N GLY A 21 -7.95 35.14 -22.41
CA GLY A 21 -8.35 36.40 -23.08
C GLY A 21 -7.36 36.94 -24.10
N ASN A 22 -6.14 36.40 -24.22
CA ASN A 22 -5.17 36.84 -25.24
C ASN A 22 -4.65 35.62 -26.02
N ARG A 23 -4.97 35.56 -27.32
CA ARG A 23 -4.85 34.37 -28.21
C ARG A 23 -3.43 33.92 -28.56
N ALA A 24 -2.44 34.25 -27.75
CA ALA A 24 -1.06 33.79 -27.90
C ALA A 24 -0.66 33.04 -26.64
N ILE A 25 -0.34 31.75 -26.76
CA ILE A 25 0.32 30.99 -25.69
C ILE A 25 1.68 31.67 -25.46
N PRO A 26 1.89 32.41 -24.36
CA PRO A 26 3.19 33.04 -24.13
C PRO A 26 4.22 31.92 -23.86
N ALA A 27 5.47 32.13 -24.27
CA ALA A 27 6.58 31.17 -24.10
C ALA A 27 6.85 30.75 -22.62
N ALA A 28 6.16 31.33 -21.64
CA ALA A 28 6.20 30.98 -20.22
C ALA A 28 5.20 29.87 -19.81
N ALA A 29 4.23 29.52 -20.65
CA ALA A 29 3.28 28.42 -20.40
C ALA A 29 3.92 27.04 -20.14
N PRO A 30 4.98 26.60 -20.86
CA PRO A 30 5.60 25.30 -20.58
C PRO A 30 6.28 25.24 -19.20
N VAL A 31 6.79 26.38 -18.70
CA VAL A 31 7.49 26.46 -17.41
C VAL A 31 6.53 26.19 -16.24
N GLY A 32 5.31 26.73 -16.29
CA GLY A 32 4.29 26.50 -15.28
C GLY A 32 3.84 25.04 -15.21
N ILE A 33 3.68 24.38 -16.37
CA ILE A 33 3.31 22.96 -16.45
C ILE A 33 4.41 22.08 -15.87
N ILE A 34 5.67 22.35 -16.21
CA ILE A 34 6.83 21.58 -15.70
C ILE A 34 6.96 21.72 -14.18
N LEU A 35 6.85 22.94 -13.63
CA LEU A 35 6.91 23.16 -12.18
C LEU A 35 5.78 22.44 -11.44
N THR A 36 4.59 22.46 -12.01
CA THR A 36 3.41 21.78 -11.45
C THR A 36 3.61 20.26 -11.47
N ALA A 37 4.12 19.70 -12.57
CA ALA A 37 4.43 18.27 -12.70
C ALA A 37 5.50 17.81 -11.70
N ILE A 38 6.56 18.60 -11.50
CA ILE A 38 7.62 18.32 -10.52
C ILE A 38 7.07 18.36 -9.09
N ALA A 39 6.28 19.38 -8.75
CA ALA A 39 5.66 19.48 -7.44
C ALA A 39 4.70 18.32 -7.15
N LEU A 40 3.95 17.86 -8.16
CA LEU A 40 3.07 16.70 -8.04
C LEU A 40 3.85 15.40 -7.82
N ALA A 41 4.96 15.22 -8.54
CA ALA A 41 5.83 14.05 -8.40
C ALA A 41 6.50 13.98 -7.01
N ILE A 42 6.91 15.13 -6.46
CA ILE A 42 7.46 15.20 -5.10
C ILE A 42 6.36 14.88 -4.07
N ALA A 43 5.16 15.44 -4.23
CA ALA A 43 4.06 15.21 -3.31
C ALA A 43 3.58 13.75 -3.30
N SER A 44 3.65 13.03 -4.43
CA SER A 44 3.28 11.61 -4.51
C SER A 44 4.39 10.65 -4.06
N SER A 45 5.63 11.13 -3.89
CA SER A 45 6.76 10.31 -3.44
C SER A 45 6.73 9.97 -1.94
N ILE A 46 5.98 10.73 -1.13
CA ILE A 46 5.96 10.55 0.32
C ILE A 46 4.80 9.62 0.69
N THR A 47 5.13 8.48 1.31
CA THR A 47 4.15 7.53 1.84
C THR A 47 4.35 7.34 3.33
N THR A 48 3.26 7.10 4.05
CA THR A 48 3.29 6.77 5.48
C THR A 48 2.73 5.38 5.68
N VAL A 49 3.48 4.56 6.41
CA VAL A 49 3.07 3.24 6.88
C VAL A 49 2.62 3.37 8.34
N PRO A 50 1.36 3.03 8.67
CA PRO A 50 0.84 3.14 10.02
C PRO A 50 1.48 2.10 10.95
N ALA A 51 1.45 2.37 12.25
CA ALA A 51 1.98 1.45 13.26
C ALA A 51 1.30 0.07 13.22
N GLY A 52 2.10 -0.98 13.43
CA GLY A 52 1.64 -2.36 13.36
C GLY A 52 1.33 -2.85 11.94
N HIS A 53 1.81 -2.15 10.92
CA HIS A 53 1.80 -2.59 9.53
C HIS A 53 3.20 -2.48 8.93
N VAL A 54 3.45 -3.27 7.90
CA VAL A 54 4.63 -3.20 7.04
C VAL A 54 4.19 -2.90 5.61
N GLY A 55 4.90 -2.02 4.93
CA GLY A 55 4.62 -1.65 3.55
C GLY A 55 5.46 -2.46 2.56
N VAL A 56 4.86 -3.23 1.69
CA VAL A 56 5.55 -3.91 0.60
C VAL A 56 5.40 -3.08 -0.67
N LYS A 57 6.52 -2.75 -1.33
CA LYS A 57 6.52 -1.97 -2.57
C LYS A 57 6.28 -2.89 -3.76
N THR A 58 5.41 -2.47 -4.66
CA THR A 58 5.22 -3.13 -5.96
C THR A 58 5.40 -2.11 -7.08
N LEU A 59 6.23 -2.45 -8.08
CA LEU A 59 6.47 -1.62 -9.25
C LEU A 59 6.18 -2.43 -10.50
N PHE A 60 5.16 -2.03 -11.26
CA PHE A 60 4.72 -2.74 -12.47
C PHE A 60 4.48 -4.26 -12.27
N GLY A 61 3.96 -4.64 -11.10
CA GLY A 61 3.68 -6.04 -10.75
C GLY A 61 4.87 -6.80 -10.16
N ALA A 62 6.07 -6.21 -10.10
CA ALA A 62 7.20 -6.80 -9.40
C ALA A 62 7.23 -6.33 -7.94
N VAL A 63 7.32 -7.30 -7.01
CA VAL A 63 7.56 -7.03 -5.59
C VAL A 63 9.00 -6.57 -5.41
N GLN A 64 9.22 -5.51 -4.62
CA GLN A 64 10.55 -4.98 -4.34
C GLN A 64 10.92 -5.09 -2.86
N GLU A 65 12.13 -5.59 -2.62
CA GLU A 65 12.82 -5.56 -1.34
C GLU A 65 13.74 -4.32 -1.24
N PRO A 66 14.05 -3.80 -0.05
CA PRO A 66 13.49 -4.19 1.26
C PRO A 66 12.09 -3.62 1.49
N GLU A 67 11.37 -4.21 2.43
CA GLU A 67 10.11 -3.72 2.96
C GLU A 67 10.22 -2.32 3.59
N LEU A 68 9.08 -1.65 3.72
CA LEU A 68 8.94 -0.36 4.38
C LEU A 68 8.48 -0.61 5.82
N ALA A 69 9.30 -0.24 6.78
CA ALA A 69 8.92 -0.27 8.19
C ALA A 69 7.79 0.73 8.49
N GLU A 70 7.30 0.74 9.73
CA GLU A 70 6.37 1.78 10.17
C GLU A 70 7.03 3.17 10.17
N GLY A 71 6.29 4.19 9.75
CA GLY A 71 6.78 5.57 9.64
C GLY A 71 6.71 6.16 8.23
N ILE A 72 7.40 7.29 8.04
CA ILE A 72 7.40 8.06 6.80
C ILE A 72 8.53 7.57 5.89
N HIS A 73 8.19 7.27 4.65
CA HIS A 73 9.14 6.80 3.64
C HIS A 73 9.01 7.61 2.36
N VAL A 74 10.13 7.82 1.68
CA VAL A 74 10.18 8.40 0.34
C VAL A 74 10.34 7.25 -0.64
N ILE A 75 9.36 7.10 -1.52
CA ILE A 75 9.32 6.04 -2.52
C ILE A 75 9.17 6.62 -3.93
N ASN A 76 9.43 5.79 -4.93
CA ASN A 76 9.13 6.16 -6.29
C ASN A 76 7.62 6.42 -6.42
N PRO A 77 7.20 7.59 -6.93
CA PRO A 77 5.78 7.93 -7.07
C PRO A 77 4.98 7.00 -7.99
N LEU A 78 5.67 6.19 -8.81
CA LEU A 78 5.05 5.15 -9.65
C LEU A 78 4.92 3.79 -8.94
N ALA A 79 5.53 3.62 -7.77
CA ALA A 79 5.42 2.40 -6.99
C ALA A 79 4.12 2.41 -6.18
N ALA A 80 3.42 1.28 -6.17
CA ALA A 80 2.33 1.04 -5.25
C ALA A 80 2.88 0.49 -3.93
N VAL A 81 2.22 0.85 -2.82
CA VAL A 81 2.56 0.33 -1.49
C VAL A 81 1.39 -0.45 -0.95
N GLU A 82 1.66 -1.71 -0.69
CA GLU A 82 0.71 -2.62 -0.09
C GLU A 82 0.99 -2.76 1.39
N ARG A 83 -0.01 -2.51 2.24
CA ARG A 83 0.15 -2.54 3.69
C ARG A 83 -0.29 -3.88 4.21
N MET A 84 0.62 -4.62 4.83
CA MET A 84 0.34 -5.90 5.48
C MET A 84 0.35 -5.71 6.99
N SER A 85 -0.63 -6.29 7.68
CA SER A 85 -0.71 -6.32 9.13
C SER A 85 0.42 -7.19 9.70
N VAL A 86 1.24 -6.60 10.58
CA VAL A 86 2.17 -7.35 11.43
C VAL A 86 1.61 -7.46 12.84
N ARG A 87 0.29 -7.56 12.98
CA ARG A 87 -0.36 -7.80 14.28
C ARG A 87 -0.55 -9.31 14.47
N SER A 88 -0.72 -9.71 15.71
CA SER A 88 -1.08 -11.10 16.01
C SER A 88 -2.54 -11.30 15.67
N GLU A 89 -2.81 -12.36 14.92
CA GLU A 89 -4.13 -12.75 14.46
C GLU A 89 -4.40 -14.19 14.88
N THR A 90 -5.67 -14.51 15.13
CA THR A 90 -6.08 -15.82 15.64
C THR A 90 -7.03 -16.45 14.65
N ILE A 91 -6.67 -17.64 14.15
CA ILE A 91 -7.60 -18.51 13.44
C ILE A 91 -8.17 -19.50 14.45
N GLU A 92 -9.49 -19.48 14.61
CA GLU A 92 -10.22 -20.40 15.48
C GLU A 92 -11.02 -21.39 14.64
N MET A 93 -10.75 -22.67 14.79
CA MET A 93 -11.45 -23.79 14.17
C MET A 93 -12.26 -24.49 15.26
N VAL A 94 -13.35 -23.85 15.67
CA VAL A 94 -14.24 -24.28 16.76
C VAL A 94 -15.64 -24.56 16.27
N GLY A 95 -16.32 -25.54 16.88
CA GLY A 95 -17.73 -25.82 16.63
C GLY A 95 -18.02 -26.26 15.19
N ALA A 96 -18.62 -25.40 14.36
CA ALA A 96 -18.99 -25.74 12.98
C ALA A 96 -17.78 -25.91 12.04
N GLN A 97 -16.63 -25.32 12.39
CA GLN A 97 -15.36 -25.45 11.66
C GLN A 97 -14.38 -26.39 12.36
N GLN A 98 -14.83 -27.15 13.37
CA GLN A 98 -13.98 -28.09 14.11
C GLN A 98 -13.36 -29.14 13.18
N ILE A 99 -12.12 -29.50 13.45
CA ILE A 99 -11.43 -30.54 12.68
C ILE A 99 -11.90 -31.90 13.22
N THR A 100 -12.41 -32.74 12.35
CA THR A 100 -12.77 -34.11 12.73
C THR A 100 -11.57 -35.02 12.55
N ALA A 101 -11.07 -35.59 13.66
CA ALA A 101 -9.95 -36.52 13.65
C ALA A 101 -10.39 -37.91 14.14
N LEU A 102 -9.59 -38.93 13.81
CA LEU A 102 -9.76 -40.28 14.31
C LEU A 102 -8.72 -40.52 15.41
N SER A 103 -9.14 -40.99 16.58
CA SER A 103 -8.20 -41.43 17.60
C SER A 103 -7.46 -42.68 17.15
N SER A 104 -6.36 -43.02 17.82
CA SER A 104 -5.61 -44.26 17.58
C SER A 104 -6.49 -45.52 17.71
N ASP A 105 -7.58 -45.43 18.47
CA ASP A 105 -8.55 -46.51 18.68
C ASP A 105 -9.70 -46.52 17.66
N GLY A 106 -9.65 -45.63 16.66
CA GLY A 106 -10.67 -45.56 15.61
C GLY A 106 -11.92 -44.74 15.98
N LEU A 107 -11.90 -44.00 17.09
CA LEU A 107 -13.02 -43.16 17.50
C LEU A 107 -12.98 -41.79 16.81
N ARG A 108 -14.10 -41.39 16.20
CA ARG A 108 -14.23 -40.08 15.56
C ARG A 108 -14.50 -39.01 16.62
N MET A 109 -13.62 -38.02 16.72
CA MET A 109 -13.76 -36.91 17.68
C MET A 109 -13.58 -35.56 16.98
N GLY A 110 -14.34 -34.56 17.43
CA GLY A 110 -14.17 -33.16 17.03
C GLY A 110 -13.07 -32.53 17.87
N VAL A 111 -12.10 -31.89 17.21
CA VAL A 111 -11.00 -31.18 17.85
C VAL A 111 -11.15 -29.70 17.54
N ASP A 112 -11.28 -28.92 18.60
CA ASP A 112 -11.25 -27.47 18.57
C ASP A 112 -9.79 -27.00 18.58
N VAL A 113 -9.40 -26.18 17.60
CA VAL A 113 -8.02 -25.69 17.46
C VAL A 113 -8.03 -24.18 17.28
N SER A 114 -7.23 -23.48 18.09
CA SER A 114 -6.96 -22.05 17.90
C SER A 114 -5.48 -21.85 17.66
N VAL A 115 -5.15 -21.21 16.54
CA VAL A 115 -3.77 -20.89 16.15
C VAL A 115 -3.61 -19.38 16.16
N VAL A 116 -2.72 -18.89 17.02
CA VAL A 116 -2.28 -17.49 17.01
C VAL A 116 -1.01 -17.40 16.19
N TYR A 117 -1.01 -16.54 15.18
CA TYR A 117 0.13 -16.32 14.30
C TYR A 117 0.30 -14.82 14.02
N ARG A 118 1.45 -14.47 13.46
CA ARG A 118 1.82 -13.09 13.14
C ARG A 118 2.78 -13.08 11.96
N LEU A 119 2.59 -12.13 11.06
CA LEU A 119 3.53 -11.89 9.96
C LEU A 119 4.86 -11.31 10.50
N ILE A 120 5.97 -11.92 10.09
CA ILE A 120 7.30 -11.38 10.32
C ILE A 120 7.55 -10.30 9.26
N GLY A 121 7.75 -9.05 9.70
CA GLY A 121 7.83 -7.90 8.79
C GLY A 121 8.89 -8.03 7.68
N THR A 122 10.04 -8.64 8.00
CA THR A 122 11.13 -8.88 7.05
C THR A 122 10.76 -9.81 5.90
N ASP A 123 9.82 -10.71 6.15
CA ASP A 123 9.41 -11.74 5.20
C ASP A 123 8.14 -11.32 4.44
N ALA A 124 7.59 -10.15 4.73
CA ALA A 124 6.39 -9.63 4.09
C ALA A 124 6.47 -9.55 2.55
N PRO A 125 7.60 -9.16 1.93
CA PRO A 125 7.73 -9.20 0.47
C PRO A 125 7.56 -10.63 -0.09
N LEU A 126 8.20 -11.61 0.56
CA LEU A 126 8.10 -13.03 0.21
C LEU A 126 6.70 -13.58 0.43
N THR A 127 6.05 -13.22 1.55
CA THR A 127 4.66 -13.64 1.82
C THR A 127 3.71 -13.07 0.79
N LEU A 128 3.85 -11.79 0.42
CA LEU A 128 3.01 -11.18 -0.60
C LEU A 128 3.20 -11.85 -1.97
N GLN A 129 4.44 -12.22 -2.31
CA GLN A 129 4.73 -12.87 -3.58
C GLN A 129 4.20 -14.32 -3.64
N ASN A 130 4.34 -15.08 -2.56
CA ASN A 130 4.03 -16.52 -2.56
C ASN A 130 2.59 -16.85 -2.14
N VAL A 131 2.05 -16.11 -1.17
CA VAL A 131 0.72 -16.35 -0.59
C VAL A 131 -0.29 -15.32 -1.06
N GLY A 132 0.16 -14.08 -1.33
CA GLY A 132 -0.71 -12.97 -1.72
C GLY A 132 -1.25 -12.19 -0.53
N ARG A 133 -2.36 -11.47 -0.76
CA ARG A 133 -3.03 -10.63 0.25
C ARG A 133 -3.71 -11.43 1.34
N ASP A 134 -4.24 -12.59 0.98
CA ASP A 134 -5.07 -13.43 1.85
C ASP A 134 -4.19 -14.40 2.66
N TYR A 135 -3.13 -13.87 3.26
CA TYR A 135 -2.27 -14.63 4.16
C TYR A 135 -2.89 -14.80 5.55
N ALA A 136 -3.98 -14.08 5.82
CA ALA A 136 -4.70 -14.03 7.08
C ALA A 136 -6.18 -14.38 6.94
#